data_AF-A0A5C6BYQ2-F1
#
_entry.id   AF-A0A5C6BYQ2-F1
#
_cell.length_a   1.000
_cell.length_b   1.000
_cell.length_c   1.000
_cell.angle_alpha   90.00
_cell.angle_beta   90.00
_cell.angle_gamma   90.00
#
_symmetry.space_group_name_H-M   'P 1'
#
loop_
_entity.id
_entity.type
_entity.pdbx_description
1 polymer ?
#
loop_
_entity_poly.entity_id
_entity_poly.type
_entity_poly.pdbx_seq_one_letter_code
_entity_poly.pdbx_strand_id
1 'polypeptide(L)'
;MELPWLANTSDGFYPANRQCLTCGGDFSDGFAYLSGGGMLLSGDGQDSIHTERLKGFLHVGFHGRDSEMRDSGDFLLVDDVSYGQFDLNWCSIKCLRTALGQLLDDLETRISQQTPGEDEHQE
;
A
#
# COMPACT_ATOMS: atom_id res chain seq x y z
N MET A 1 6.05 -15.30 18.99
CA MET A 1 5.22 -15.77 17.86
C MET A 1 5.72 -15.01 16.66
N GLU A 2 6.53 -15.64 15.82
CA GLU A 2 6.96 -15.01 14.58
C GLU A 2 5.75 -14.91 13.64
N LEU A 3 5.54 -13.70 13.16
CA LEU A 3 4.45 -13.31 12.32
C LEU A 3 4.94 -13.56 10.86
N PRO A 4 4.43 -14.57 10.12
CA PRO A 4 5.01 -15.01 8.83
C PRO A 4 4.91 -14.00 7.66
N TRP A 5 4.10 -12.96 7.83
CA TRP A 5 3.86 -11.82 6.92
C TRP A 5 5.10 -10.98 6.57
N LEU A 6 6.19 -11.02 7.35
CA LEU A 6 7.33 -10.10 7.19
C LEU A 6 8.55 -10.67 6.43
N ALA A 7 8.60 -11.97 6.17
CA ALA A 7 9.85 -12.64 5.80
C ALA A 7 10.05 -12.95 4.31
N ASN A 8 9.15 -12.53 3.41
CA ASN A 8 9.05 -13.17 2.10
C ASN A 8 8.82 -12.19 0.94
N THR A 9 9.71 -11.22 0.74
CA THR A 9 9.76 -10.42 -0.51
C THR A 9 11.05 -10.72 -1.26
N SER A 10 10.96 -11.21 -2.51
CA SER A 10 12.16 -11.62 -3.26
C SER A 10 12.88 -10.46 -3.93
N ASP A 11 12.18 -9.39 -4.34
CA ASP A 11 12.74 -8.29 -5.13
C ASP A 11 12.00 -6.96 -4.86
N GLY A 12 11.92 -6.57 -3.59
CA GLY A 12 11.48 -5.23 -3.19
C GLY A 12 9.98 -5.02 -3.01
N PHE A 13 9.09 -5.77 -3.67
CA PHE A 13 7.63 -5.53 -3.55
C PHE A 13 6.69 -6.76 -3.65
N TYR A 14 7.17 -7.93 -4.10
CA TYR A 14 6.31 -9.10 -4.36
C TYR A 14 6.47 -10.21 -3.31
N PRO A 15 5.38 -10.84 -2.83
CA PRO A 15 5.42 -12.05 -2.00
C PRO A 15 6.14 -13.20 -2.73
N ALA A 16 7.16 -13.78 -2.11
CA ALA A 16 8.07 -14.73 -2.77
C ALA A 16 7.39 -16.01 -3.28
N ASN A 17 6.31 -16.46 -2.62
CA ASN A 17 5.53 -17.63 -3.03
C ASN A 17 4.31 -17.29 -3.91
N ARG A 18 4.07 -16.00 -4.19
CA ARG A 18 2.91 -15.49 -4.95
C ARG A 18 1.54 -15.99 -4.47
N GLN A 19 1.41 -16.35 -3.20
CA GLN A 19 0.19 -16.87 -2.61
C GLN A 19 -0.29 -16.01 -1.44
N CYS A 20 -1.59 -15.82 -1.37
CA CYS A 20 -2.25 -15.17 -0.26
C CYS A 20 -2.14 -16.05 1.00
N LEU A 21 -1.49 -15.54 2.04
CA LEU A 21 -1.35 -16.25 3.31
C LEU A 21 -2.70 -16.46 4.05
N THR A 22 -3.72 -15.68 3.70
CA THR A 22 -5.06 -15.77 4.32
C THR A 22 -5.92 -16.87 3.69
N CYS A 23 -5.96 -16.98 2.35
CA CYS A 23 -6.84 -17.92 1.65
C CYS A 23 -6.12 -18.99 0.82
N GLY A 24 -4.80 -18.88 0.64
CA GLY A 24 -4.00 -19.78 -0.19
C GLY A 24 -4.11 -19.56 -1.70
N GLY A 25 -4.94 -18.61 -2.16
CA GLY A 25 -5.08 -18.25 -3.58
C GLY A 25 -3.80 -17.62 -4.15
N ASP A 26 -3.64 -17.65 -5.47
CA ASP A 26 -2.52 -16.98 -6.14
C ASP A 26 -2.80 -15.48 -6.37
N PHE A 27 -1.74 -14.69 -6.55
CA PHE A 27 -1.83 -13.28 -6.94
C PHE A 27 -1.82 -13.11 -8.46
N SER A 28 -2.64 -13.89 -9.18
CA SER A 28 -2.66 -13.91 -10.65
C SER A 28 -3.19 -12.62 -11.30
N ASP A 29 -3.99 -11.85 -10.57
CA ASP A 29 -4.60 -10.59 -11.02
C ASP A 29 -4.04 -9.35 -10.30
N GLY A 30 -3.12 -9.54 -9.33
CA GLY A 30 -2.60 -8.48 -8.48
C GLY A 30 -2.77 -8.79 -7.00
N PHE A 31 -2.40 -7.84 -6.14
CA PHE A 31 -2.53 -7.99 -4.69
C PHE A 31 -2.70 -6.65 -3.99
N ALA A 32 -3.52 -6.66 -2.93
CA ALA A 32 -3.62 -5.55 -2.00
C ALA A 32 -2.45 -5.57 -1.00
N TYR A 33 -1.98 -4.39 -0.63
CA TYR A 33 -0.89 -4.21 0.32
C TYR A 33 -1.19 -3.10 1.33
N LEU A 34 -0.61 -3.25 2.53
CA LEU A 34 -0.50 -2.23 3.56
C LEU A 34 0.99 -2.13 3.89
N SER A 35 1.62 -1.02 3.51
CA SER A 35 3.05 -0.78 3.69
C SER A 35 3.27 0.40 4.61
N GLY A 36 4.13 0.27 5.61
CA GLY A 36 4.51 1.36 6.49
C GLY A 36 6.00 1.30 6.80
N GLY A 37 6.61 2.46 7.00
CA GLY A 37 8.04 2.55 7.20
C GLY A 37 8.51 3.97 7.48
N GLY A 38 9.83 4.12 7.57
CA GLY A 38 10.50 5.40 7.71
C GLY A 38 11.50 5.62 6.58
N MET A 39 11.47 6.78 5.94
CA MET A 39 12.42 7.20 4.92
C MET A 39 13.25 8.36 5.43
N LEU A 40 14.58 8.24 5.40
CA LEU A 40 15.47 9.33 5.80
C LEU A 40 15.68 10.26 4.62
N LEU A 41 15.12 11.46 4.65
CA LEU A 41 15.27 12.40 3.53
C LEU A 41 16.38 13.42 3.76
N SER A 42 17.12 13.84 2.73
CA SER A 42 18.09 14.92 2.75
C SER A 42 17.38 16.25 2.45
N GLY A 43 18.11 17.37 2.49
CA GLY A 43 17.52 18.70 2.31
C GLY A 43 16.93 18.91 0.91
N ASP A 44 17.31 18.08 -0.05
CA ASP A 44 16.81 17.98 -1.43
C ASP A 44 15.79 16.83 -1.62
N GLY A 45 15.40 16.13 -0.55
CA GLY A 45 14.42 15.03 -0.60
C GLY A 45 14.97 13.68 -1.09
N GLN A 46 16.29 13.47 -1.08
CA GLN A 46 16.96 12.18 -1.36
C GLN A 46 17.31 11.43 -0.07
N ASP A 47 18.03 10.29 -0.11
CA ASP A 47 18.38 9.58 1.14
C ASP A 47 19.37 10.36 2.03
N SER A 48 19.15 10.39 3.36
CA SER A 48 20.01 11.08 4.33
C SER A 48 20.53 10.19 5.46
N ILE A 49 21.67 10.57 6.03
CA ILE A 49 22.24 9.96 7.25
C ILE A 49 21.69 10.58 8.54
N HIS A 50 20.85 11.62 8.42
CA HIS A 50 20.39 12.47 9.52
C HIS A 50 18.98 12.07 9.98
N THR A 51 18.86 11.56 11.21
CA THR A 51 17.61 10.98 11.74
C THR A 51 16.52 12.00 12.03
N GLU A 52 16.86 13.28 12.14
CA GLU A 52 15.91 14.39 12.26
C GLU A 52 15.06 14.61 11.00
N ARG A 53 15.41 13.96 9.89
CA ARG A 53 14.67 13.98 8.62
C ARG A 53 14.02 12.64 8.29
N LEU A 54 13.91 11.75 9.28
CA LEU A 54 13.16 10.51 9.14
C LEU A 54 11.67 10.82 9.04
N LYS A 55 11.07 10.50 7.90
CA LYS A 55 9.63 10.62 7.66
C LYS A 55 8.96 9.26 7.74
N GLY A 56 7.95 9.14 8.59
CA GLY A 56 7.11 7.96 8.70
C GLY A 56 6.01 8.02 7.64
N PHE A 57 5.71 6.87 7.04
CA PHE A 57 4.61 6.74 6.09
C PHE A 57 3.76 5.50 6.35
N LEU A 58 2.52 5.53 5.84
CA LEU A 58 1.64 4.38 5.74
C LEU A 58 0.82 4.44 4.44
N HIS A 59 1.03 3.50 3.54
CA HIS A 59 0.29 3.34 2.29
C HIS A 59 -0.63 2.11 2.35
N VAL A 60 -1.83 2.25 1.79
CA VAL A 60 -2.68 1.12 1.39
C VAL A 60 -2.87 1.20 -0.11
N GLY A 61 -2.70 0.09 -0.81
CA GLY A 61 -2.93 0.08 -2.26
C GLY A 61 -3.15 -1.31 -2.81
N PHE A 62 -3.37 -1.33 -4.12
CA PHE A 62 -3.44 -2.51 -4.94
C PHE A 62 -2.46 -2.36 -6.08
N HIS A 63 -1.61 -3.36 -6.25
CA HIS A 63 -0.76 -3.48 -7.43
C HIS A 63 -1.42 -4.49 -8.38
N GLY A 64 -1.82 -4.00 -9.57
CA GLY A 64 -2.13 -4.85 -10.70
C GLY A 64 -0.91 -5.65 -11.12
N ARG A 65 -1.13 -6.73 -11.88
CA ARG A 65 -0.07 -7.66 -12.28
C ARG A 65 0.97 -7.06 -13.24
N ASP A 66 0.66 -5.96 -13.91
CA ASP A 66 1.56 -5.23 -14.80
C ASP A 66 1.62 -3.77 -14.32
N SER A 67 2.82 -3.18 -14.33
CA SER A 67 3.08 -1.81 -13.85
C SER A 67 2.31 -0.76 -14.64
N GLU A 68 1.87 -1.09 -15.85
CA GLU A 68 1.03 -0.23 -16.71
C GLU A 68 -0.47 -0.53 -16.56
N MET A 69 -0.88 -1.42 -15.64
CA MET A 69 -2.30 -1.75 -15.47
C MET A 69 -3.08 -0.61 -14.80
N ARG A 70 -4.20 -0.29 -15.44
CA ARG A 70 -5.17 0.74 -15.04
C ARG A 70 -5.97 0.40 -13.77
N ASP A 71 -5.82 -0.80 -13.22
CA ASP A 71 -6.46 -1.21 -11.98
C ASP A 71 -5.54 -1.05 -10.76
N SER A 72 -4.32 -0.54 -10.95
CA SER A 72 -3.44 -0.17 -9.84
C SER A 72 -3.87 1.14 -9.21
N GLY A 73 -3.81 1.21 -7.88
CA GLY A 73 -4.13 2.43 -7.15
C GLY A 73 -3.74 2.34 -5.69
N ASP A 74 -3.47 3.48 -5.08
CA ASP A 74 -3.11 3.54 -3.67
C ASP A 74 -3.64 4.79 -2.96
N PHE A 75 -3.48 4.79 -1.64
CA PHE A 75 -3.79 5.89 -0.75
C PHE A 75 -2.71 6.00 0.31
N LEU A 76 -2.25 7.23 0.53
CA LEU A 76 -1.33 7.58 1.59
C LEU A 76 -2.14 7.96 2.86
N LEU A 77 -2.15 7.07 3.85
CA LEU A 77 -2.86 7.28 5.13
C LEU A 77 -2.09 8.18 6.08
N VAL A 78 -0.77 8.03 6.09
CA VAL A 78 0.14 8.79 6.95
C VAL A 78 1.27 9.27 6.07
N ASP A 79 1.48 10.59 6.04
CA ASP A 79 2.57 11.24 5.31
C ASP A 79 3.35 12.13 6.26
N ASP A 80 4.66 12.22 6.01
CA ASP A 80 5.56 13.20 6.61
C ASP A 80 5.58 13.22 8.16
N VAL A 81 5.51 12.06 8.80
CA VAL A 81 5.64 12.03 10.27
C VAL A 81 7.11 12.13 10.67
N SER A 82 7.46 13.25 11.31
CA SER A 82 8.81 13.47 11.84
C SER A 82 9.23 12.36 12.80
N TYR A 83 10.50 11.96 12.71
CA TYR A 83 11.11 10.87 13.48
C TYR A 83 10.58 9.46 13.16
N GLY A 84 9.84 9.29 12.07
CA GLY A 84 9.50 7.98 11.52
C GLY A 84 8.52 7.13 12.34
N GLN A 85 7.95 7.66 13.43
CA GLN A 85 7.10 6.92 14.33
C GLN A 85 5.75 7.60 14.49
N PHE A 86 4.68 6.83 14.34
CA PHE A 86 3.30 7.27 14.55
C PHE A 86 2.47 6.13 15.13
N ASP A 87 1.45 6.51 15.89
CA ASP A 87 0.42 5.60 16.38
C ASP A 87 -0.94 6.02 15.83
N LEU A 88 -1.63 5.11 15.15
CA LEU A 88 -3.04 5.25 14.84
C LEU A 88 -3.86 4.59 15.97
N ASN A 89 -4.81 5.32 16.52
CA ASN A 89 -5.55 4.91 17.70
C ASN A 89 -7.05 4.85 17.40
N TRP A 90 -7.71 3.80 17.89
CA TRP A 90 -9.16 3.63 17.80
C TRP A 90 -9.74 3.27 19.17
N CYS A 91 -10.97 3.68 19.44
CA CYS A 91 -11.60 3.42 20.74
C CYS A 91 -12.02 1.96 20.96
N SER A 92 -12.02 1.14 19.90
CA SER A 92 -12.31 -0.29 19.99
C SER A 92 -11.79 -1.05 18.76
N ILE A 93 -11.66 -2.37 18.90
CA ILE A 93 -11.36 -3.27 17.77
C ILE A 93 -12.42 -3.17 16.68
N LYS A 94 -13.70 -2.96 17.05
CA LYS A 94 -14.79 -2.77 16.09
C LYS A 94 -14.53 -1.54 15.23
N CYS A 95 -14.15 -0.42 15.84
CA CYS A 95 -13.84 0.83 15.13
C CYS A 95 -12.61 0.69 14.23
N LEU A 96 -11.55 0.01 14.70
CA LEU A 96 -10.39 -0.32 13.87
C LEU A 96 -10.81 -1.12 12.63
N ARG A 97 -11.57 -2.20 12.82
CA ARG A 97 -12.06 -3.03 11.70
C ARG A 97 -12.91 -2.23 10.73
N THR A 98 -13.84 -1.41 11.24
CA THR A 98 -14.68 -0.55 10.40
C THR A 98 -13.84 0.45 9.60
N ALA A 99 -12.86 1.10 10.23
CA ALA A 99 -11.99 2.05 9.55
C ALA A 99 -11.16 1.36 8.45
N LEU A 100 -10.54 0.21 8.75
CA LEU A 100 -9.80 -0.56 7.74
C LEU A 100 -10.71 -1.07 6.61
N GLY A 101 -11.94 -1.48 6.92
CA GLY A 101 -12.93 -1.87 5.90
C GLY A 101 -13.27 -0.70 4.98
N GLN A 102 -13.59 0.46 5.53
CA GLN A 102 -13.89 1.67 4.76
C GLN A 102 -12.72 2.08 3.86
N LEU A 103 -11.48 1.97 4.36
CA LEU A 103 -10.28 2.24 3.56
C LEU A 103 -10.17 1.32 2.34
N LEU A 104 -10.54 0.05 2.49
CA LEU A 104 -10.56 -0.91 1.38
C LEU A 104 -11.73 -0.63 0.42
N ASP A 105 -12.92 -0.33 0.94
CA ASP A 105 -14.09 0.04 0.12
C ASP A 105 -13.79 1.28 -0.75
N ASP A 106 -13.10 2.28 -0.19
CA ASP A 106 -12.67 3.49 -0.89
C ASP A 106 -11.63 3.16 -1.98
N LEU A 107 -10.70 2.26 -1.69
CA LEU A 107 -9.70 1.79 -2.66
C LEU A 107 -10.37 1.06 -3.83
N GLU A 108 -11.27 0.11 -3.54
CA GLU A 108 -12.04 -0.61 -4.56
C GLU A 108 -12.85 0.34 -5.44
N THR A 109 -13.45 1.37 -4.83
CA THR A 109 -14.19 2.41 -5.56
C THR A 109 -13.28 3.16 -6.52
N ARG A 110 -12.08 3.56 -6.09
CA ARG A 110 -11.11 4.28 -6.94
C ARG A 110 -10.64 3.43 -8.11
N ILE A 111 -10.30 2.17 -7.86
CA ILE A 111 -9.88 1.22 -8.89
C ILE A 111 -11.01 1.04 -9.92
N SER A 112 -12.25 0.89 -9.45
CA SER A 112 -13.42 0.71 -10.33
C SER A 112 -13.74 1.94 -11.18
N GLN A 113 -13.51 3.15 -10.66
CA GLN A 113 -13.77 4.41 -11.36
C GLN A 113 -12.75 4.74 -12.46
N GLN A 114 -11.61 4.03 -12.53
CA GLN A 114 -10.64 4.18 -13.63
C GLN A 114 -11.09 3.47 -14.93
N THR A 115 -12.35 3.00 -14.99
CA THR A 115 -13.04 2.50 -16.20
C THR A 115 -14.29 3.37 -16.43
N PRO A 116 -14.54 4.06 -17.58
CA PRO A 116 -14.19 3.71 -18.98
C PRO A 116 -13.58 4.85 -19.84
N GLY A 117 -12.81 4.46 -20.86
CA GLY A 117 -12.47 5.29 -22.02
C GLY A 117 -12.72 4.51 -23.31
N GLU A 118 -13.92 4.69 -23.88
CA GLU A 118 -14.15 4.55 -25.32
C GLU A 118 -13.32 5.64 -26.00
N ASP A 119 -12.21 5.29 -26.66
CA ASP A 119 -11.54 6.19 -27.61
C ASP A 119 -11.51 5.51 -28.98
N GLU A 120 -12.58 5.83 -29.73
CA GLU A 120 -12.53 6.37 -31.09
C GLU A 120 -11.76 5.58 -32.16
N HIS A 121 -12.52 4.77 -32.90
CA HIS A 121 -12.42 4.75 -34.36
C HIS A 121 -12.52 6.20 -34.89
N GLN A 122 -11.40 6.81 -35.30
CA GLN A 122 -11.41 7.86 -36.32
C GLN A 122 -10.19 7.69 -37.24
N GLU A 123 -10.50 7.05 -38.37
CA GLU A 123 -9.97 7.20 -39.74
C GLU A 123 -8.50 6.85 -40.06
#